data_AF-A0A351TBB9-F1
#
_entry.id   AF-A0A351TBB9-F1
#
_cell.length_a   1.000
_cell.length_b   1.000
_cell.length_c   1.000
_cell.angle_alpha   90.00
_cell.angle_beta   90.00
_cell.angle_gamma   90.00
#
_symmetry.space_group_name_H-M   'P 1'
#
loop_
_entity.id
_entity.type
_entity.pdbx_description
1 polymer ?
#
loop_
_entity_poly.entity_id
_entity_poly.type
_entity_poly.pdbx_seq_one_letter_code
_entity_poly.pdbx_strand_id
1 'polypeptide(L)' 'MKLIKSVGKVSNLSEKSTNTLAENETFSYGIAHTRWATHGGVTEFNCHPHYSENERIFLVHN' A
#
# COMPACT_ATOMS: atom_id res chain seq x y z
N MET A 1 1.78 3.83 11.86
CA MET A 1 2.28 3.44 10.53
C MET A 1 1.44 4.13 9.46
N LYS A 2 2.00 4.43 8.28
CA LYS A 2 1.23 4.94 7.14
C LYS A 2 0.97 3.81 6.14
N LEU A 3 -0.29 3.60 5.78
CA LEU A 3 -0.71 2.64 4.77
C LEU A 3 -1.31 3.40 3.59
N ILE A 4 -0.68 3.28 2.43
CA ILE A 4 -1.13 3.94 1.20
C ILE A 4 -1.24 2.86 0.13
N LYS A 5 -2.43 2.73 -0.43
CA LYS A 5 -2.76 1.78 -1.49
C LYS A 5 -3.38 2.54 -2.65
N SER A 6 -3.18 2.05 -3.86
CA SER A 6 -3.83 2.58 -5.05
C SER A 6 -4.07 1.45 -6.04
N VAL A 7 -5.13 1.57 -6.84
CA VAL A 7 -5.37 0.72 -8.01
C VAL A 7 -4.72 1.34 -9.24
N GLY A 8 -4.34 0.48 -10.19
CA GLY A 8 -3.71 0.90 -11.44
C GLY A 8 -2.19 0.99 -11.33
N LYS A 9 -1.61 2.01 -11.98
CA LYS A 9 -0.15 2.15 -12.13
C LYS A 9 0.50 2.68 -10.85
N VAL A 10 1.80 2.41 -10.71
CA VAL A 10 2.63 2.93 -9.61
C VAL A 10 2.62 4.47 -9.54
N SER A 11 2.42 5.16 -10.67
CA SER A 11 2.26 6.63 -10.69
C SER A 11 1.13 7.11 -9.79
N ASN A 12 0.01 6.39 -9.75
CA ASN A 12 -1.13 6.74 -8.92
C ASN A 12 -0.79 6.63 -7.43
N LEU A 13 -0.03 5.59 -7.06
CA LEU A 13 0.46 5.41 -5.68
C LEU A 13 1.46 6.52 -5.31
N SER A 14 2.35 6.89 -6.23
CA SER A 14 3.32 7.97 -6.02
C SER A 14 2.61 9.29 -5.76
N GLU A 15 1.65 9.66 -6.61
CA GLU A 15 0.86 10.89 -6.45
C GLU A 15 0.08 10.90 -5.13
N LYS A 16 -0.61 9.78 -4.83
CA LYS A 16 -1.34 9.63 -3.56
C LYS A 16 -0.41 9.74 -2.35
N SER A 17 0.81 9.23 -2.44
CA SER A 17 1.79 9.29 -1.36
C SER A 17 2.28 10.72 -1.13
N THR A 18 2.64 11.44 -2.20
CA THR A 18 3.04 12.86 -2.12
C THR A 18 1.94 13.71 -1.50
N ASN A 19 0.67 13.44 -1.83
CA ASN A 19 -0.46 14.19 -1.30
C ASN A 19 -0.87 13.81 0.14
N THR A 20 -0.37 12.67 0.66
CA THR A 20 -0.78 12.14 1.99
C THR A 20 0.30 12.31 3.05
N LEU A 21 1.57 12.26 2.67
CA LEU A 21 2.71 12.36 3.58
C LEU A 21 3.15 13.81 3.75
N ALA A 22 3.57 14.17 4.96
CA ALA A 22 4.17 15.48 5.16
C ALA A 22 5.59 15.51 4.58
N GLU A 23 6.04 16.66 4.07
CA GLU A 23 7.34 16.82 3.37
C GLU A 23 8.55 16.34 4.18
N ASN A 24 8.48 16.40 5.51
CA ASN A 24 9.56 16.00 6.42
C ASN A 24 9.19 14.79 7.30
N GLU A 25 8.16 14.03 6.91
CA GLU A 25 7.81 12.78 7.60
C GLU A 25 8.86 11.71 7.30
N THR A 26 9.48 11.15 8.33
CA THR A 26 10.54 10.14 8.17
C THR A 26 10.07 8.77 8.69
N PHE A 27 10.50 7.72 8.00
CA PHE A 27 10.21 6.33 8.37
C PHE A 27 11.51 5.53 8.35
N SER A 28 11.72 4.69 9.36
CA SER A 28 12.91 3.84 9.43
C SER A 28 12.85 2.63 8.50
N TYR A 29 11.63 2.18 8.16
CA TYR A 29 11.38 0.96 7.38
C TYR A 29 10.09 1.11 6.55
N GLY A 30 10.02 0.40 5.43
CA GLY A 30 8.83 0.34 4.57
C GLY A 30 8.80 -0.92 3.72
N ILE A 31 7.59 -1.38 3.37
CA ILE A 31 7.35 -2.48 2.43
C ILE A 31 6.37 -2.02 1.35
N ALA A 32 6.54 -2.51 0.13
CA ALA A 32 5.71 -2.17 -1.02
C ALA A 32 5.44 -3.40 -1.88
N HIS A 33 4.34 -3.38 -2.64
CA HIS A 33 3.99 -4.49 -3.52
C HIS A 33 3.20 -4.01 -4.75
N THR A 34 3.51 -4.60 -5.91
CA THR A 34 2.72 -4.47 -7.14
C THR A 34 1.98 -5.77 -7.39
N ARG A 35 0.65 -5.73 -7.38
CA ARG A 35 -0.21 -6.92 -7.51
C ARG A 35 -0.73 -7.06 -8.95
N TRP A 36 -0.51 -8.21 -9.57
CA TRP A 36 -1.26 -8.62 -10.76
C TRP A 36 -2.52 -9.38 -10.32
N ALA A 37 -3.69 -8.77 -10.47
CA ALA A 37 -4.95 -9.41 -10.11
C ALA A 37 -5.39 -10.44 -11.16
N THR A 38 -5.26 -11.74 -10.85
CA THR A 38 -5.86 -12.84 -11.64
C THR A 38 -7.16 -13.35 -11.01
N HIS A 39 -7.26 -13.26 -9.68
CA HIS A 39 -8.44 -13.59 -8.88
C HIS A 39 -8.71 -12.49 -7.86
N GLY A 40 -9.98 -12.21 -7.55
CA GLY A 40 -10.39 -11.08 -6.73
C GLY A 40 -10.21 -9.75 -7.46
N GLY A 41 -11.24 -8.89 -7.44
CA GLY A 41 -11.28 -7.67 -8.23
C GLY A 41 -10.11 -6.70 -7.97
N VAL A 42 -9.85 -5.82 -8.95
CA VAL A 42 -8.89 -4.72 -8.83
C VAL A 42 -9.49 -3.64 -7.92
N THR A 43 -9.25 -3.76 -6.62
CA THR A 43 -9.76 -2.84 -5.59
C THR A 43 -8.66 -2.50 -4.60
N GLU A 44 -8.73 -1.32 -3.96
CA GLU A 44 -7.76 -0.95 -2.92
C GLU A 44 -7.78 -1.90 -1.72
N PHE A 45 -8.96 -2.47 -1.40
CA PHE A 45 -9.10 -3.48 -0.34
C PHE A 45 -8.23 -4.72 -0.63
N ASN A 46 -8.24 -5.18 -1.89
CA ASN A 46 -7.43 -6.32 -2.33
C ASN A 46 -5.97 -5.96 -2.62
N CYS A 47 -5.57 -4.69 -2.53
CA CYS A 47 -4.17 -4.31 -2.64
C CYS A 47 -3.41 -4.68 -1.36
N HIS A 48 -2.18 -5.14 -1.54
CA HIS A 48 -1.26 -5.34 -0.42
C HIS A 48 -0.68 -3.99 0.03
N PRO A 49 -0.13 -3.87 1.25
CA PRO A 49 -0.06 -4.88 2.30
C PRO A 49 -1.42 -5.28 2.89
N HIS A 50 -1.64 -6.57 3.14
CA HIS A 50 -2.71 -7.02 4.03
C HIS A 50 -2.26 -6.92 5.48
N TYR A 51 -3.20 -6.82 6.41
CA TYR A 51 -2.90 -6.64 7.82
C TYR A 51 -3.81 -7.47 8.72
N SER A 52 -3.29 -7.84 9.90
CA SER A 52 -4.09 -8.52 10.93
C SER A 52 -5.17 -7.59 11.46
N GLU A 53 -6.25 -8.15 12.01
CA GLU A 53 -7.39 -7.39 12.55
C GLU A 53 -6.97 -6.30 13.55
N ASN A 54 -5.94 -6.57 14.34
CA ASN A 54 -5.37 -5.63 15.32
C ASN A 54 -4.24 -4.74 14.77
N GLU A 55 -3.98 -4.76 13.47
CA GLU A 55 -2.97 -3.95 12.78
C GLU A 55 -1.55 -4.09 13.37
N ARG A 56 -1.22 -5.27 13.90
CA ARG A 56 0.14 -5.55 14.43
C ARG A 56 1.05 -6.20 13.41
N ILE A 57 0.47 -6.87 12.42
CA ILE A 57 1.19 -7.60 11.38
C ILE A 57 0.75 -7.07 10.03
N PHE A 58 1.72 -6.75 9.18
CA PHE A 58 1.51 -6.37 7.80
C PHE A 58 2.30 -7.30 6.90
N LEU A 59 1.65 -7.75 5.82
CA LEU A 59 2.18 -8.76 4.94
C LEU A 59 2.03 -8.31 3.49
N VAL A 60 3.12 -8.47 2.74
CA VAL A 60 3.09 -8.54 1.29
C VAL A 60 3.38 -9.98 0.89
N HIS A 61 2.65 -10.49 -0.11
CA HIS A 61 2.94 -11.76 -0.75
C HIS A 61 2.88 -11.58 -2.26
N ASN A 62 3.60 -12.41 -3.00
CA ASN A 62 3.48 -12.51 -4.46
C ASN A 62 2.46 -13.59 -4.83
#